data_AF-A0A7C7DS24-F1
#
_entry.id   AF-A0A7C7DS24-F1
#
_cell.length_a   1.000
_cell.length_b   1.000
_cell.length_c   1.000
_cell.angle_alpha   90.00
_cell.angle_beta   90.00
_cell.angle_gamma   90.00
#
_symmetry.space_group_name_H-M   'P 1'
#
loop_
_entity.id
_entity.type
_entity.pdbx_description
1 polymer ?
#
loop_
_entity_poly.entity_id
_entity_poly.type
_entity_poly.pdbx_seq_one_letter_code
_entity_poly.pdbx_strand_id
1 'polypeptide(L)' 'MYKGKRVLGFIPARAGSKGVPGKNIRLLAGKPLISYTIQAAKASGIFDFLMVSTDGKEIADTAVKAGAEVPFIRPPE' A
#
# COMPACT_ATOMS: atom_id res chain seq x y z
N MET A 1 5.34 16.51 -9.05
CA MET A 1 4.19 17.43 -9.15
C MET A 1 3.44 17.14 -10.43
N TYR A 2 2.19 16.72 -10.33
CA TYR A 2 1.33 16.47 -11.50
C TYR A 2 0.52 17.72 -11.83
N LYS A 3 0.69 18.25 -13.06
CA LYS A 3 0.01 19.48 -13.55
C LYS A 3 0.14 20.67 -12.58
N GLY A 4 1.33 20.87 -12.02
CA GLY A 4 1.61 21.97 -11.08
C GLY A 4 1.03 21.79 -9.67
N LYS A 5 0.49 20.62 -9.33
CA LYS A 5 -0.04 20.31 -7.99
C LYS A 5 0.77 19.20 -7.32
N ARG A 6 0.82 19.25 -5.99
CA ARG A 6 1.30 18.13 -5.17
C ARG A 6 0.19 17.11 -5.03
N VAL A 7 0.50 15.84 -5.28
CA VAL A 7 -0.49 14.74 -5.23
C VAL A 7 -0.07 13.70 -4.21
N LEU A 8 -0.95 13.47 -3.25
CA LEU A 8 -0.87 12.38 -2.28
C LEU A 8 -1.59 11.15 -2.84
N GLY A 9 -0.89 10.03 -2.94
CA GLY A 9 -1.47 8.70 -3.14
C GLY A 9 -1.74 8.04 -1.80
N PHE A 10 -2.95 7.50 -1.62
CA PHE A 10 -3.38 6.88 -0.38
C PHE A 10 -3.97 5.50 -0.65
N ILE A 11 -3.36 4.46 -0.07
CA ILE A 11 -3.78 3.07 -0.22
C ILE A 11 -4.24 2.53 1.15
N PRO A 12 -5.55 2.40 1.39
CA PRO A 12 -6.06 1.75 2.60
C PRO A 12 -5.93 0.23 2.48
N ALA A 13 -5.29 -0.40 3.47
CA ALA A 13 -5.03 -1.84 3.46
C ALA A 13 -5.14 -2.44 4.85
N ARG A 14 -6.37 -2.79 5.27
CA ARG A 14 -6.60 -3.40 6.59
C ARG A 14 -6.13 -4.85 6.70
N ALA A 15 -5.74 -5.29 7.90
CA ALA A 15 -5.34 -6.67 8.16
C ALA A 15 -6.50 -7.66 8.02
N GLY A 16 -7.66 -7.35 8.63
CA GLY A 16 -8.81 -8.24 8.77
C GLY A 16 -9.68 -8.45 7.53
N SER A 17 -9.11 -8.82 6.38
CA SER A 17 -9.89 -9.01 5.14
C SER A 17 -11.05 -10.01 5.28
N LYS A 18 -12.29 -9.57 5.04
CA LYS A 18 -13.53 -10.35 5.24
C LYS A 18 -13.75 -11.45 4.19
N GLY A 19 -13.49 -11.14 2.92
CA GLY A 19 -13.71 -12.09 1.81
C GLY A 19 -12.56 -13.07 1.64
N VAL A 20 -11.33 -12.55 1.57
CA VAL A 20 -10.11 -13.36 1.44
C VAL A 20 -9.20 -13.03 2.62
N PRO A 21 -9.06 -13.91 3.63
CA PRO A 21 -8.14 -13.69 4.74
C PRO A 21 -6.71 -13.39 4.24
N GLY A 22 -6.07 -12.38 4.83
CA GLY A 22 -4.71 -11.97 4.46
C GLY A 22 -4.55 -11.44 3.03
N LYS A 23 -5.63 -10.99 2.37
CA LYS A 23 -5.64 -10.59 0.95
C LYS A 23 -4.44 -9.77 0.51
N ASN A 24 -4.03 -8.77 1.29
CA ASN A 24 -2.99 -7.79 0.91
C ASN A 24 -1.57 -8.38 0.86
N ILE A 25 -1.27 -9.35 1.72
CA ILE A 25 0.02 -10.04 1.79
C ILE A 25 0.04 -11.33 0.98
N ARG A 26 -1.14 -11.87 0.65
CA ARG A 26 -1.27 -13.10 -0.12
C ARG A 26 -0.58 -12.97 -1.47
N LEU A 27 0.18 -14.00 -1.83
CA LEU A 27 0.84 -14.07 -3.13
C LEU A 27 -0.19 -14.19 -4.24
N LEU A 28 -0.07 -13.31 -5.23
CA LEU A 28 -0.69 -13.41 -6.54
C LEU A 28 0.44 -13.44 -7.55
N ALA A 29 0.53 -14.48 -8.38
CA ALA A 29 1.59 -14.63 -9.39
C ALA A 29 3.02 -14.35 -8.84
N GLY A 30 3.33 -14.84 -7.63
CA GLY A 30 4.65 -14.74 -7.02
C GLY A 30 4.96 -13.45 -6.26
N LYS A 31 4.03 -12.48 -6.18
CA LYS A 31 4.21 -11.24 -5.40
C LYS A 31 3.03 -10.99 -4.45
N PRO A 32 3.22 -10.39 -3.28
CA PRO A 32 2.10 -9.95 -2.43
C PRO A 32 1.15 -9.04 -3.20
N LEU A 33 -0.16 -9.23 -3.04
CA LEU A 33 -1.17 -8.51 -3.82
C LEU A 33 -0.99 -6.98 -3.73
N ILE A 34 -0.72 -6.44 -2.54
CA ILE A 34 -0.57 -4.99 -2.34
C ILE A 34 0.63 -4.42 -3.13
N SER A 35 1.65 -5.22 -3.39
CA SER A 35 2.84 -4.80 -4.13
C SER A 35 2.50 -4.39 -5.57
N TYR A 36 1.49 -5.02 -6.20
CA TYR A 36 1.05 -4.64 -7.55
C TYR A 36 0.49 -3.22 -7.58
N THR A 37 -0.40 -2.88 -6.63
CA THR A 37 -0.99 -1.54 -6.53
C THR A 37 0.09 -0.49 -6.29
N ILE A 38 1.03 -0.77 -5.38
CA ILE A 38 2.13 0.16 -5.05
C ILE A 38 3.03 0.36 -6.28
N GLN A 39 3.44 -0.72 -6.94
CA GLN A 39 4.32 -0.63 -8.11
C GLN A 39 3.64 0.11 -9.27
N ALA A 40 2.36 -0.13 -9.53
CA ALA A 40 1.59 0.58 -10.54
C ALA A 40 1.47 2.08 -10.21
N ALA A 41 1.17 2.42 -8.95
CA ALA A 41 1.09 3.80 -8.50
C ALA A 41 2.45 4.52 -8.64
N LYS A 42 3.56 3.88 -8.28
CA LYS A 42 4.91 4.44 -8.48
C LYS A 42 5.25 4.62 -9.95
N ALA A 43 4.98 3.60 -10.78
CA ALA A 43 5.27 3.63 -12.22
C ALA A 43 4.49 4.72 -12.95
N SER A 44 3.34 5.15 -12.42
CA SER A 44 2.57 6.26 -12.99
C SER A 44 3.30 7.60 -12.97
N GLY A 45 4.24 7.82 -12.04
CA GLY A 45 4.91 9.11 -11.86
C GLY A 45 4.00 10.26 -11.42
N ILE A 46 2.75 9.97 -11.01
CA ILE A 46 1.74 10.98 -10.66
C ILE A 46 1.91 11.49 -9.22
N PHE A 47 2.26 10.59 -8.29
CA PHE A 47 2.23 10.87 -6.86
C PHE A 47 3.57 11.42 -6.36
N ASP A 48 3.53 12.54 -5.65
CA ASP A 48 4.69 13.10 -4.95
C ASP A 48 4.96 12.35 -3.64
N PHE A 49 3.90 11.82 -3.02
CA PHE A 49 3.97 10.98 -1.84
C PHE A 49 2.95 9.85 -1.98
N LEU A 50 3.37 8.61 -1.76
CA LEU A 50 2.50 7.44 -1.83
C LEU A 50 2.54 6.73 -0.49
N MET A 51 1.42 6.76 0.23
CA MET A 51 1.30 6.12 1.53
C MET A 51 0.33 4.95 1.56
N VAL A 52 0.65 3.97 2.39
CA VAL A 52 -0.25 2.88 2.76
C VAL A 52 -0.70 3.08 4.20
N SER A 53 -2.00 2.98 4.43
CA SER A 53 -2.59 3.05 5.78
C SER A 53 -3.08 1.67 6.20
N THR A 54 -2.53 1.15 7.28
CA THR A 54 -2.77 -0.23 7.73
C THR A 54 -2.65 -0.35 9.25
N ASP A 55 -3.41 -1.30 9.80
CA ASP A 55 -3.36 -1.82 11.17
C ASP A 55 -2.49 -3.10 11.25
N GLY A 56 -2.06 -3.65 10.12
CA GLY A 56 -1.26 -4.89 10.05
C GLY A 56 0.22 -4.62 9.82
N LYS A 57 1.08 -5.07 10.74
CA LYS A 57 2.54 -4.89 10.63
C LYS A 57 3.15 -5.55 9.38
N GLU A 58 2.70 -6.76 9.02
CA GLU A 58 3.19 -7.46 7.83
C GLU A 58 2.83 -6.74 6.52
N ILE A 59 1.63 -6.12 6.48
CA ILE A 59 1.21 -5.28 5.36
C ILE A 59 2.11 -4.05 5.27
N ALA A 60 2.41 -3.41 6.40
CA ALA A 60 3.30 -2.26 6.46
C ALA A 60 4.70 -2.59 5.93
N ASP A 61 5.32 -3.67 6.43
CA ASP A 61 6.66 -4.09 6.03
C ASP A 61 6.70 -4.45 4.52
N THR A 62 5.64 -5.09 4.02
CA THR A 62 5.50 -5.40 2.59
C THR A 62 5.33 -4.15 1.74
N ALA A 63 4.57 -3.16 2.22
CA ALA A 63 4.36 -1.90 1.53
C ALA A 63 5.65 -1.08 1.41
N VAL A 64 6.43 -1.01 2.50
CA VAL A 64 7.75 -0.36 2.51
C VAL A 64 8.69 -1.05 1.52
N LYS A 65 8.76 -2.40 1.52
CA LYS A 65 9.57 -3.16 0.54
C LYS A 65 9.12 -2.92 -0.90
N ALA A 66 7.82 -2.71 -1.14
CA ALA A 66 7.29 -2.37 -2.46
C ALA A 66 7.52 -0.88 -2.84
N GLY A 67 7.97 -0.06 -1.90
CA GLY A 67 8.40 1.31 -2.11
C GLY A 67 7.36 2.39 -1.82
N ALA A 68 6.31 2.07 -1.05
CA ALA A 68 5.40 3.05 -0.46
C ALA A 68 5.82 3.43 0.96
N GLU A 69 5.33 4.55 1.45
CA GLU A 69 5.55 5.03 2.82
C GLU A 69 4.46 4.51 3.77
N VAL A 70 4.84 4.18 5.01
CA VAL A 70 3.90 3.79 6.06
C VAL A 70 4.22 4.58 7.33
N PRO A 71 3.80 5.85 7.41
CA PRO A 71 4.25 6.78 8.46
C PRO A 71 3.74 6.42 9.86
N PHE A 72 2.71 5.58 9.95
CA PHE A 72 2.16 5.10 11.22
C PHE A 72 1.45 3.76 11.03
N ILE A 73 1.30 3.02 12.13
CA ILE A 73 0.39 1.89 12.23
C ILE A 73 -0.92 2.41 12.84
N ARG A 74 -2.05 2.05 12.21
CA ARG A 74 -3.39 2.36 12.73
C ARG A 74 -3.70 1.50 13.96
N PRO A 75 -4.61 1.94 14.84
CA PRO A 75 -5.20 1.05 15.83
C PRO A 75 -5.79 -0.21 15.17
N PRO A 76 -5.75 -1.38 15.85
CA PRO A 76 -6.41 -2.59 15.37
C PRO A 76 -7.90 -2.37 15.10
N GLU A 77 -8.43 -3.01 14.05
CA GLU A 77 -9.86 -3.10 13.73
C GLU A 77 -10.51 -4.39 14.22
#